data_AF-A0A534UNQ3-F1
#
_entry.id   AF-A0A534UNQ3-F1
#
_cell.length_a   1.000
_cell.length_b   1.000
_cell.length_c   1.000
_cell.angle_alpha   90.00
_cell.angle_beta   90.00
_cell.angle_gamma   90.00
#
_symmetry.space_group_name_H-M   'P 1'
#
loop_
_entity.id
_entity.type
_entity.pdbx_description
1 polymer ?
#
loop_
_entity_poly.entity_id
_entity_poly.type
_entity_poly.pdbx_seq_one_letter_code
_entity_poly.pdbx_strand_id
1 'polypeptide(L)'
;MCAQLTIHTVSRFREWRSQAMKLYMKKEITMKVIHFLAGLSLSVLLAACAAFQGAGDIAQGREAMFAGNYKAALGHFQSAEQVDPNYIYGTELQEGVSSYLGRAQYLTGNYAQARQTLEKALSQDKDDNVARLYLGLAWARQGEGQKGLQDIDAGMKGIYDFVDYITDTFRFSYGRDWDPGRDIRSGIERDRAMIASGKIDWPTLIADGESIAMKIEREPDIVRREREEFRRPRFRL
;
A
#
# COMPACT_ATOMS: atom_id res chain seq x y z
N MET A 1 -80.51 32.00 -1.77
CA MET A 1 -79.76 31.07 -0.88
C MET A 1 -79.17 29.83 -1.57
N CYS A 2 -79.14 29.71 -2.91
CA CYS A 2 -78.60 28.51 -3.59
C CYS A 2 -77.13 28.62 -4.06
N ALA A 3 -76.53 29.82 -4.11
CA ALA A 3 -75.19 30.02 -4.69
C ALA A 3 -74.03 29.85 -3.68
N GLN A 4 -74.28 29.94 -2.37
CA GLN A 4 -73.22 29.85 -1.34
C GLN A 4 -72.85 28.42 -0.95
N LEU A 5 -73.74 27.43 -1.16
CA LEU A 5 -73.44 26.02 -0.86
C LEU A 5 -72.48 25.38 -1.87
N THR A 6 -72.46 25.87 -3.12
CA THR A 6 -71.64 25.30 -4.20
C THR A 6 -70.16 25.72 -4.13
N ILE A 7 -69.87 26.90 -3.56
CA ILE A 7 -68.49 27.42 -3.46
C ILE A 7 -67.72 26.68 -2.35
N HIS A 8 -68.39 26.34 -1.26
CA HIS A 8 -67.78 25.69 -0.10
C HIS A 8 -67.37 24.24 -0.36
N THR A 9 -68.13 23.51 -1.19
CA THR A 9 -67.80 22.13 -1.58
C THR A 9 -66.62 22.08 -2.57
N VAL A 10 -66.53 23.05 -3.48
CA VAL A 10 -65.42 23.18 -4.43
C VAL A 10 -64.11 23.56 -3.74
N SER A 11 -64.12 24.46 -2.74
CA SER A 11 -62.89 24.83 -2.01
C SER A 11 -62.34 23.65 -1.20
N ARG A 12 -63.22 22.90 -0.52
CA ARG A 12 -62.86 21.72 0.28
C ARG A 12 -62.29 20.60 -0.58
N PHE A 13 -62.83 20.41 -1.79
CA PHE A 13 -62.32 19.45 -2.76
C PHE A 13 -60.93 19.85 -3.29
N ARG A 14 -60.69 21.15 -3.50
CA ARG A 14 -59.39 21.68 -3.93
C ARG A 14 -58.31 21.53 -2.85
N GLU A 15 -58.66 21.76 -1.58
CA GLU A 15 -57.78 21.52 -0.43
C GLU A 15 -57.45 20.04 -0.24
N TRP A 16 -58.46 19.15 -0.32
CA TRP A 16 -58.26 17.71 -0.23
C TRP A 16 -57.33 17.18 -1.32
N ARG A 17 -57.52 17.62 -2.58
CA ARG A 17 -56.60 17.29 -3.69
C ARG A 17 -55.18 17.80 -3.45
N SER A 18 -55.04 19.01 -2.89
CA SER A 18 -53.72 19.57 -2.54
C SER A 18 -53.02 18.74 -1.44
N GLN A 19 -53.74 18.32 -0.41
CA GLN A 19 -53.19 17.50 0.66
C GLN A 19 -52.80 16.10 0.18
N ALA A 20 -53.66 15.46 -0.60
CA ALA A 20 -53.37 14.14 -1.20
C ALA A 20 -52.14 14.19 -2.11
N MET A 21 -51.99 15.26 -2.91
CA MET A 21 -50.82 15.45 -3.77
C MET A 21 -49.54 15.72 -2.97
N LYS A 22 -49.60 16.51 -1.88
CA LYS A 22 -48.46 16.71 -0.97
C LYS A 22 -48.01 15.39 -0.30
N LEU A 23 -48.97 14.56 0.12
CA LEU A 23 -48.69 13.23 0.69
C LEU A 23 -48.07 12.28 -0.34
N TYR A 24 -48.58 12.26 -1.56
CA TYR A 24 -48.03 11.47 -2.66
C TYR A 24 -46.59 11.91 -2.98
N MET A 25 -46.36 13.20 -3.17
CA MET A 25 -45.02 13.76 -3.44
C MET A 25 -44.04 13.51 -2.28
N LYS A 26 -44.49 13.63 -1.02
CA LYS A 26 -43.66 13.31 0.17
C LYS A 26 -43.25 11.83 0.18
N LYS A 27 -44.18 10.91 -0.09
CA LYS A 27 -43.87 9.47 -0.17
C LYS A 27 -42.89 9.17 -1.30
N GLU A 28 -43.07 9.77 -2.47
CA GLU A 28 -42.16 9.60 -3.60
C GLU A 28 -40.75 10.11 -3.29
N ILE A 29 -40.63 11.29 -2.66
CA ILE A 29 -39.34 11.84 -2.21
C ILE A 29 -38.71 10.95 -1.15
N THR A 30 -39.45 10.53 -0.11
CA THR A 30 -38.93 9.63 0.92
C THR A 30 -38.45 8.31 0.33
N MET A 31 -39.19 7.73 -0.61
CA MET A 31 -38.81 6.51 -1.30
C MET A 31 -37.53 6.71 -2.14
N LYS A 32 -37.40 7.81 -2.90
CA LYS A 32 -36.18 8.12 -3.64
C LYS A 32 -34.97 8.34 -2.73
N VAL A 33 -35.16 9.00 -1.58
CA VAL A 33 -34.12 9.20 -0.57
C VAL A 33 -33.70 7.86 0.04
N ILE A 34 -34.62 6.96 0.36
CA ILE A 34 -34.28 5.62 0.87
C ILE A 34 -33.49 4.82 -0.17
N HIS A 35 -33.91 4.82 -1.45
CA HIS A 35 -33.15 4.13 -2.51
C HIS A 35 -31.76 4.73 -2.70
N PHE A 36 -31.63 6.06 -2.66
CA PHE A 36 -30.36 6.76 -2.75
C PHE A 36 -29.44 6.41 -1.57
N LEU A 37 -29.96 6.44 -0.33
CA LEU A 37 -29.22 6.08 0.87
C LEU A 37 -28.84 4.58 0.90
N ALA A 38 -29.72 3.70 0.43
CA ALA A 38 -29.43 2.27 0.30
C ALA A 38 -28.36 2.00 -0.76
N GLY A 39 -28.44 2.68 -1.91
CA GLY A 39 -27.42 2.61 -2.96
C GLY A 39 -26.06 3.13 -2.49
N LEU A 40 -26.05 4.26 -1.78
CA LEU A 40 -24.84 4.80 -1.16
C LEU A 40 -24.25 3.81 -0.14
N SER A 41 -25.08 3.28 0.75
CA SER A 41 -24.64 2.30 1.77
C SER A 41 -24.06 1.03 1.12
N LEU A 42 -24.68 0.52 0.04
CA LEU A 42 -24.18 -0.63 -0.70
C LEU A 42 -22.82 -0.34 -1.36
N SER A 43 -22.66 0.84 -1.97
CA SER A 43 -21.37 1.22 -2.58
C SER A 43 -20.24 1.30 -1.55
N VAL A 44 -20.51 1.83 -0.35
CA VAL A 44 -19.55 1.89 0.76
C VAL A 44 -19.16 0.48 1.24
N LEU A 45 -20.14 -0.43 1.37
CA LEU A 45 -19.88 -1.81 1.77
C LEU A 45 -19.03 -2.56 0.73
N LEU A 46 -19.31 -2.40 -0.56
CA LEU A 46 -18.53 -3.02 -1.64
C LEU A 46 -17.09 -2.50 -1.68
N ALA A 47 -16.90 -1.18 -1.54
CA ALA A 47 -15.57 -0.58 -1.47
C ALA A 47 -14.77 -1.07 -0.24
N ALA A 48 -15.42 -1.22 0.91
CA ALA A 48 -14.79 -1.74 2.12
C ALA A 48 -14.35 -3.22 1.96
N CYS A 49 -15.16 -4.06 1.31
CA CYS A 49 -14.80 -5.45 1.03
C CYS A 49 -13.57 -5.55 0.10
N ALA A 50 -13.52 -4.74 -0.96
CA ALA A 50 -12.39 -4.71 -1.88
C ALA A 50 -11.10 -4.26 -1.15
N ALA A 51 -11.15 -3.18 -0.37
CA ALA A 51 -10.00 -2.72 0.40
C ALA A 51 -9.48 -3.78 1.39
N PHE A 52 -10.38 -4.53 2.04
CA PHE A 52 -9.99 -5.61 2.95
C PHE A 52 -9.31 -6.77 2.23
N GLN A 53 -9.81 -7.15 1.04
CA GLN A 53 -9.20 -8.21 0.23
C GLN A 53 -7.81 -7.82 -0.27
N GLY A 54 -7.66 -6.60 -0.82
CA GLY A 54 -6.36 -6.11 -1.30
C GLY A 54 -5.30 -6.06 -0.19
N ALA A 55 -5.66 -5.57 1.00
CA ALA A 55 -4.76 -5.56 2.15
C ALA A 55 -4.34 -6.98 2.59
N GLY A 56 -5.28 -7.93 2.57
CA GLY A 56 -5.03 -9.33 2.90
C GLY A 56 -4.11 -10.02 1.89
N ASP A 57 -4.25 -9.71 0.60
CA ASP A 57 -3.39 -10.24 -0.44
C ASP A 57 -1.96 -9.69 -0.34
N ILE A 58 -1.77 -8.39 -0.07
CA ILE A 58 -0.43 -7.85 0.19
C ILE A 58 0.21 -8.55 1.40
N ALA A 59 -0.51 -8.71 2.51
CA ALA A 59 0.02 -9.36 3.70
C ALA A 59 0.47 -10.81 3.44
N GLN A 60 -0.36 -11.61 2.75
CA GLN A 60 -0.01 -12.98 2.36
C GLN A 60 1.15 -13.02 1.36
N GLY A 61 1.19 -12.08 0.42
CA GLY A 61 2.29 -11.95 -0.53
C GLY A 61 3.62 -11.66 0.15
N ARG A 62 3.63 -10.76 1.15
CA ARG A 62 4.82 -10.47 1.97
C ARG A 62 5.27 -11.68 2.78
N GLU A 63 4.34 -12.39 3.41
CA GLU A 63 4.66 -13.62 4.15
C GLU A 63 5.30 -14.67 3.22
N ALA A 64 4.70 -14.93 2.06
CA ALA A 64 5.25 -15.83 1.07
C ALA A 64 6.62 -15.38 0.57
N MET A 65 6.82 -14.07 0.36
CA MET A 65 8.10 -13.49 -0.03
C MET A 65 9.17 -13.74 1.03
N PHE A 66 8.87 -13.50 2.30
CA PHE A 66 9.79 -13.76 3.41
C PHE A 66 10.11 -15.25 3.62
N ALA A 67 9.18 -16.14 3.26
CA ALA A 67 9.38 -17.58 3.27
C ALA A 67 10.16 -18.10 2.04
N GLY A 68 10.55 -17.23 1.11
CA GLY A 68 11.21 -17.62 -0.15
C GLY A 68 10.27 -18.24 -1.18
N ASN A 69 8.96 -18.26 -0.94
CA ASN A 69 7.96 -18.76 -1.88
C ASN A 69 7.55 -17.65 -2.86
N TYR A 70 8.49 -17.23 -3.70
CA TYR A 70 8.32 -16.08 -4.59
C TYR A 70 7.20 -16.26 -5.63
N LYS A 71 6.90 -17.50 -6.03
CA LYS A 71 5.79 -17.79 -6.94
C LYS A 71 4.44 -17.54 -6.27
N ALA A 72 4.26 -17.94 -5.01
CA ALA A 72 3.04 -17.63 -4.27
C ALA A 72 2.94 -16.13 -3.99
N ALA A 73 4.07 -15.48 -3.62
CA ALA A 73 4.13 -14.04 -3.42
C ALA A 73 3.66 -13.27 -4.67
N LEU A 74 4.18 -13.65 -5.85
CA LEU A 74 3.76 -13.09 -7.13
C LEU A 74 2.26 -13.21 -7.36
N GLY A 75 1.68 -14.39 -7.10
CA GLY A 75 0.24 -14.62 -7.25
C GLY A 75 -0.59 -13.71 -6.35
N HIS A 76 -0.22 -13.57 -5.08
CA HIS A 76 -0.90 -12.67 -4.15
C HIS A 76 -0.81 -11.20 -4.58
N PHE A 77 0.35 -10.71 -4.99
CA PHE A 77 0.47 -9.32 -5.44
C PHE A 77 -0.27 -9.05 -6.75
N GLN A 78 -0.39 -10.04 -7.64
CA GLN A 78 -1.25 -9.94 -8.82
C GLN A 78 -2.73 -9.84 -8.44
N SER A 79 -3.19 -10.62 -7.46
CA SER A 79 -4.55 -10.49 -6.92
C SER A 79 -4.78 -9.11 -6.30
N ALA A 80 -3.83 -8.62 -5.50
CA ALA A 80 -3.91 -7.27 -4.93
C ALA A 80 -4.00 -6.18 -6.02
N GLU A 81 -3.21 -6.28 -7.11
CA GLU A 81 -3.24 -5.30 -8.21
C GLU A 81 -4.59 -5.29 -8.93
N GLN A 82 -5.25 -6.45 -9.06
CA GLN A 82 -6.58 -6.54 -9.66
C GLN A 82 -7.67 -5.89 -8.80
N VAL A 83 -7.53 -5.98 -7.48
CA VAL A 83 -8.50 -5.44 -6.52
C VAL A 83 -8.35 -3.93 -6.38
N ASP A 84 -7.13 -3.46 -6.10
CA ASP A 84 -6.82 -2.04 -6.01
C ASP A 84 -5.37 -1.75 -6.44
N PRO A 85 -5.14 -1.32 -7.70
CA PRO A 85 -3.80 -1.07 -8.23
C PRO A 85 -3.10 0.15 -7.61
N ASN A 86 -3.81 0.98 -6.83
CA ASN A 86 -3.28 2.15 -6.16
C ASN A 86 -3.23 1.98 -4.63
N TYR A 87 -3.51 0.78 -4.12
CA TYR A 87 -3.43 0.52 -2.70
C TYR A 87 -2.01 0.72 -2.17
N ILE A 88 -1.91 1.39 -1.02
CA ILE A 88 -0.67 1.64 -0.30
C ILE A 88 -0.72 0.84 0.99
N TYR A 89 0.26 -0.04 1.19
CA TYR A 89 0.40 -0.86 2.38
C TYR A 89 1.41 -0.22 3.34
N GLY A 90 1.20 -0.45 4.64
CA GLY A 90 2.11 -0.02 5.69
C GLY A 90 1.80 1.34 6.30
N THR A 91 2.43 1.63 7.43
CA THR A 91 2.23 2.85 8.22
C THR A 91 3.50 3.70 8.27
N GLU A 92 4.62 3.12 8.67
CA GLU A 92 5.92 3.78 8.75
C GLU A 92 6.65 3.74 7.41
N LEU A 93 6.73 2.55 6.81
CA LEU A 93 7.19 2.33 5.45
C LEU A 93 5.95 2.10 4.58
N GLN A 94 5.64 3.07 3.72
CA GLN A 94 4.49 3.01 2.82
C GLN A 94 4.94 2.57 1.44
N GLU A 95 4.33 1.51 0.92
CA GLU A 95 4.69 0.93 -0.38
C GLU A 95 3.44 0.58 -1.17
N GLY A 96 3.45 0.91 -2.46
CA GLY A 96 2.33 0.63 -3.36
C GLY A 96 2.30 -0.81 -3.86
N VAL A 97 1.12 -1.29 -4.29
CA VAL A 97 0.97 -2.64 -4.87
C VAL A 97 1.94 -2.90 -6.03
N SER A 98 2.14 -1.91 -6.91
CA SER A 98 3.07 -2.04 -8.04
C SER A 98 4.51 -2.28 -7.58
N SER A 99 4.93 -1.73 -6.43
CA SER A 99 6.24 -1.98 -5.84
C SER A 99 6.40 -3.46 -5.48
N TYR A 100 5.48 -4.00 -4.67
CA TYR A 100 5.49 -5.41 -4.30
C TYR A 100 5.43 -6.36 -5.49
N LEU A 101 4.58 -6.06 -6.47
CA LEU A 101 4.45 -6.86 -7.69
C LEU A 101 5.77 -6.89 -8.49
N GLY A 102 6.38 -5.72 -8.70
CA GLY A 102 7.66 -5.61 -9.40
C GLY A 102 8.79 -6.38 -8.70
N ARG A 103 8.81 -6.34 -7.37
CA ARG A 103 9.77 -7.08 -6.53
C ARG A 103 9.57 -8.60 -6.66
N ALA A 104 8.34 -9.09 -6.63
CA ALA A 104 8.07 -10.52 -6.82
C ALA A 104 8.37 -10.99 -8.25
N GLN A 105 8.11 -10.16 -9.26
CA GLN A 105 8.53 -10.44 -10.64
C GLN A 105 10.05 -10.54 -10.74
N TYR A 106 10.80 -9.65 -10.07
CA TYR A 106 12.26 -9.73 -10.00
C TYR A 106 12.71 -11.05 -9.35
N LEU A 107 12.17 -11.37 -8.17
CA LEU A 107 12.54 -12.56 -7.40
C LEU A 107 12.19 -13.88 -8.08
N THR A 108 11.27 -13.85 -9.07
CA THR A 108 10.93 -14.98 -9.93
C THR A 108 11.72 -15.00 -11.25
N GLY A 109 12.69 -14.11 -11.43
CA GLY A 109 13.55 -14.03 -12.61
C GLY A 109 12.95 -13.29 -13.80
N ASN A 110 11.75 -12.73 -13.67
CA ASN A 110 11.05 -12.00 -14.74
C ASN A 110 11.52 -10.54 -14.83
N TYR A 111 12.83 -10.33 -15.01
CA TYR A 111 13.47 -9.03 -14.85
C TYR A 111 12.89 -7.95 -15.78
N ALA A 112 12.56 -8.29 -17.03
CA ALA A 112 12.01 -7.33 -17.99
C ALA A 112 10.63 -6.80 -17.57
N GLN A 113 9.80 -7.68 -17.02
CA GLN A 113 8.48 -7.30 -16.48
C GLN A 113 8.65 -6.51 -15.18
N ALA A 114 9.50 -7.00 -14.28
CA ALA A 114 9.84 -6.33 -13.03
C ALA A 114 10.24 -4.87 -13.27
N ARG A 115 11.12 -4.64 -14.25
CA ARG A 115 11.55 -3.30 -14.64
C ARG A 115 10.37 -2.39 -15.02
N GLN A 116 9.48 -2.84 -15.90
CA GLN A 116 8.33 -2.04 -16.33
C GLN A 116 7.38 -1.73 -15.16
N THR A 117 7.12 -2.72 -14.32
CA THR A 117 6.25 -2.58 -13.16
C THR A 117 6.87 -1.66 -12.09
N LEU A 118 8.19 -1.70 -11.89
CA LEU A 118 8.91 -0.83 -10.96
C LEU A 118 9.03 0.62 -11.50
N GLU A 119 9.21 0.79 -12.82
CA GLU A 119 9.11 2.12 -13.46
C GLU A 119 7.72 2.73 -13.24
N LYS A 120 6.65 1.92 -13.35
CA LYS A 120 5.29 2.34 -12.99
C LYS A 120 5.20 2.71 -11.50
N ALA A 121 5.70 1.87 -10.60
CA ALA A 121 5.70 2.18 -9.16
C ALA A 121 6.37 3.53 -8.87
N LEU A 122 7.56 3.77 -9.43
CA LEU A 122 8.29 5.04 -9.24
C LEU A 122 7.64 6.25 -9.91
N SER A 123 6.78 6.03 -10.91
CA SER A 123 5.97 7.09 -11.50
C SER A 123 4.82 7.52 -10.57
N GLN A 124 4.32 6.61 -9.74
CA GLN A 124 3.27 6.84 -8.75
C GLN A 124 3.87 7.42 -7.46
N ASP A 125 5.00 6.88 -7.01
CA ASP A 125 5.74 7.33 -5.85
C ASP A 125 7.25 7.34 -6.12
N LYS A 126 7.82 8.54 -6.22
CA LYS A 126 9.25 8.72 -6.55
C LYS A 126 10.17 8.38 -5.38
N ASP A 127 9.62 8.35 -4.17
CA ASP A 127 10.34 8.19 -2.91
C ASP A 127 10.29 6.73 -2.41
N ASP A 128 9.69 5.81 -3.17
CA ASP A 128 9.78 4.37 -2.94
C ASP A 128 11.21 3.86 -3.26
N ASN A 129 12.06 3.96 -2.25
CA ASN A 129 13.47 3.60 -2.35
C ASN A 129 13.70 2.09 -2.51
N VAL A 130 12.75 1.27 -2.05
CA VAL A 130 12.81 -0.20 -2.22
C VAL A 130 12.50 -0.56 -3.67
N ALA A 131 11.46 0.05 -4.27
CA ALA A 131 11.19 -0.09 -5.70
C ALA A 131 12.37 0.39 -6.55
N ARG A 132 12.99 1.52 -6.19
CA ARG A 132 14.17 2.05 -6.87
C ARG A 132 15.35 1.10 -6.82
N LEU A 133 15.64 0.53 -5.65
CA LEU A 133 16.69 -0.47 -5.50
C LEU A 133 16.43 -1.69 -6.41
N TYR A 134 15.23 -2.25 -6.38
CA TYR A 134 14.88 -3.38 -7.25
C TYR A 134 14.89 -3.03 -8.74
N LEU A 135 14.61 -1.79 -9.12
CA LEU A 135 14.72 -1.34 -10.52
C LEU A 135 16.17 -1.40 -10.97
N GLY A 136 17.10 -0.90 -10.15
CA GLY A 136 18.54 -0.99 -10.42
C GLY A 136 19.04 -2.43 -10.49
N LEU A 137 18.57 -3.29 -9.59
CA LEU A 137 18.86 -4.72 -9.65
C LEU A 137 18.32 -5.36 -10.94
N ALA A 138 17.12 -5.00 -11.38
CA ALA A 138 16.52 -5.50 -12.62
C ALA A 138 17.31 -5.06 -13.86
N TRP A 139 17.79 -3.80 -13.90
CA TRP A 139 18.70 -3.32 -14.93
C TRP A 139 20.01 -4.10 -14.94
N ALA A 140 20.64 -4.31 -13.78
CA ALA A 140 21.88 -5.06 -13.66
C ALA A 140 21.74 -6.50 -14.17
N ARG A 141 20.65 -7.20 -13.81
CA ARG A 141 20.34 -8.55 -14.31
C ARG A 141 20.07 -8.61 -15.82
N GLN A 142 19.71 -7.49 -16.45
CA GLN A 142 19.54 -7.36 -17.90
C GLN A 142 20.83 -6.93 -18.62
N GLY A 143 21.95 -6.78 -17.92
CA GLY A 143 23.22 -6.33 -18.50
C GLY A 143 23.36 -4.81 -18.63
N GLU A 144 22.39 -4.04 -18.15
CA GLU A 144 22.39 -2.57 -18.19
C GLU A 144 23.10 -2.00 -16.95
N GLY A 145 24.39 -2.34 -16.79
CA GLY A 145 25.14 -2.09 -15.57
C GLY A 145 25.19 -0.62 -15.13
N GLN A 146 25.32 0.34 -16.06
CA GLN A 146 25.38 1.77 -15.70
C GLN A 146 24.05 2.27 -15.10
N LYS A 147 22.91 1.91 -15.71
CA LYS A 147 21.58 2.22 -15.16
C LYS A 147 21.37 1.49 -13.84
N GLY A 148 21.81 0.23 -13.78
CA GLY A 148 21.76 -0.58 -12.57
C GLY A 148 22.47 0.08 -11.39
N LEU A 149 23.72 0.52 -11.56
CA LEU A 149 24.47 1.20 -10.51
C LEU A 149 23.81 2.50 -10.07
N GLN A 150 23.27 3.28 -11.01
CA GLN A 150 22.59 4.54 -10.70
C GLN A 150 21.39 4.31 -9.77
N ASP A 151 20.51 3.38 -10.12
CA ASP A 151 19.31 3.10 -9.35
C ASP A 151 19.60 2.31 -8.07
N ILE A 152 20.61 1.42 -8.06
CA ILE A 152 21.07 0.72 -6.85
C ILE A 152 21.62 1.74 -5.84
N ASP A 153 22.54 2.63 -6.24
CA ASP A 153 23.12 3.62 -5.32
C ASP A 153 22.04 4.56 -4.77
N ALA A 154 21.14 5.03 -5.64
CA ALA A 154 20.06 5.93 -5.25
C ALA A 154 19.06 5.24 -4.30
N GLY A 155 18.65 4.01 -4.60
CA GLY A 155 17.75 3.23 -3.74
C GLY A 155 18.38 2.93 -2.38
N MET A 156 19.64 2.49 -2.35
CA MET A 156 20.38 2.26 -1.10
C MET A 156 20.53 3.55 -0.29
N LYS A 157 20.88 4.67 -0.93
CA LYS A 157 20.97 5.97 -0.25
C LYS A 157 19.63 6.35 0.37
N GLY A 158 18.52 6.23 -0.37
CA GLY A 158 17.20 6.59 0.14
C GLY A 158 16.75 5.69 1.31
N ILE A 159 17.05 4.39 1.26
CA ILE A 159 16.83 3.48 2.39
C ILE A 159 17.65 3.90 3.61
N TYR A 160 18.95 4.23 3.42
CA TYR A 160 19.81 4.72 4.50
C TYR A 160 19.23 5.98 5.14
N ASP A 161 18.87 6.97 4.32
CA ASP A 161 18.33 8.24 4.78
C ASP A 161 17.00 8.05 5.54
N PHE A 162 16.15 7.14 5.07
CA PHE A 162 14.90 6.79 5.74
C PHE A 162 15.14 6.15 7.12
N VAL A 163 16.03 5.16 7.20
CA VAL A 163 16.39 4.53 8.49
C VAL A 163 16.99 5.54 9.44
N ASP A 164 17.88 6.41 8.95
CA ASP A 164 18.49 7.47 9.74
C ASP A 164 17.42 8.44 10.28
N TYR A 165 16.51 8.90 9.41
CA TYR A 165 15.37 9.72 9.79
C TYR A 165 14.49 9.07 10.87
N ILE A 166 14.12 7.80 10.69
CA ILE A 166 13.28 7.09 11.65
C ILE A 166 13.98 6.94 12.99
N THR A 167 15.26 6.55 12.98
CA THR A 167 16.05 6.32 14.19
C THR A 167 16.32 7.60 14.97
N ASP A 168 16.49 8.76 14.31
CA ASP A 168 16.69 10.04 14.98
C ASP A 168 15.36 10.68 15.44
N THR A 169 14.41 10.82 14.52
CA THR A 169 13.15 11.55 14.78
C THR A 169 12.28 10.81 15.80
N PHE A 170 12.23 9.48 15.73
CA PHE A 170 11.42 8.65 16.63
C PHE A 170 12.28 7.96 17.70
N ARG A 171 13.48 8.48 17.99
CA ARG A 171 14.43 7.87 18.94
C ARG A 171 13.86 7.61 20.35
N PHE A 172 12.91 8.44 20.79
CA PHE A 172 12.27 8.31 22.10
C PHE A 172 10.99 7.46 22.08
N SER A 173 10.62 6.90 20.93
CA SER A 173 9.47 6.01 20.76
C SER A 173 9.89 4.70 20.09
N TYR A 174 9.52 4.50 18.83
CA TYR A 174 9.76 3.27 18.10
C TYR A 174 11.06 3.27 17.30
N GLY A 175 11.62 4.44 16.99
CA GLY A 175 12.78 4.57 16.10
C GLY A 175 14.04 3.91 16.65
N ARG A 176 14.21 3.84 17.97
CA ARG A 176 15.34 3.15 18.61
C ARG A 176 15.38 1.64 18.36
N ASP A 177 14.25 1.06 17.96
CA ASP A 177 14.11 -0.37 17.69
C ASP A 177 14.37 -0.69 16.20
N TRP A 178 14.49 0.34 15.34
CA TRP A 178 14.81 0.16 13.92
C TRP A 178 16.31 0.02 13.70
N ASP A 179 16.73 -1.01 12.98
CA ASP A 179 18.12 -1.29 12.63
C ASP A 179 19.11 -1.08 13.82
N PRO A 180 18.86 -1.66 15.02
CA PRO A 180 19.66 -1.39 16.21
C PRO A 180 21.10 -1.92 16.08
N GLY A 181 21.29 -3.01 15.33
CA GLY A 181 22.59 -3.58 15.00
C GLY A 181 23.33 -2.87 13.84
N ARG A 182 22.68 -1.92 13.17
CA ARG A 182 23.16 -1.27 11.94
C ARG A 182 23.40 -2.23 10.77
N ASP A 183 22.74 -3.39 10.75
CA ASP A 183 22.88 -4.39 9.70
C ASP A 183 22.46 -3.85 8.33
N ILE A 184 21.45 -2.98 8.29
CA ILE A 184 20.99 -2.32 7.07
C ILE A 184 21.96 -1.20 6.70
N ARG A 185 22.17 -0.23 7.61
CA ARG A 185 23.00 0.95 7.33
C ARG A 185 24.44 0.60 6.99
N SER A 186 25.07 -0.31 7.73
CA SER A 186 26.45 -0.71 7.44
C SER A 186 26.57 -1.64 6.24
N GLY A 187 25.52 -2.36 5.84
CA GLY A 187 25.46 -3.02 4.53
C GLY A 187 25.53 -2.01 3.40
N ILE A 188 24.64 -1.01 3.44
CA ILE A 188 24.59 0.08 2.47
C ILE A 188 25.92 0.84 2.39
N GLU A 189 26.53 1.17 3.52
CA GLU A 189 27.84 1.84 3.56
C GLU A 189 28.92 1.06 2.78
N ARG A 190 28.96 -0.27 2.93
CA ARG A 190 29.92 -1.13 2.23
C ARG A 190 29.65 -1.18 0.73
N ASP A 191 28.40 -1.37 0.33
CA ASP A 191 28.03 -1.48 -1.09
C ASP A 191 28.26 -0.16 -1.83
N ARG A 192 27.89 0.96 -1.20
CA ARG A 192 28.13 2.27 -1.79
C ARG A 192 29.62 2.60 -1.88
N ALA A 193 30.45 2.13 -0.94
CA ALA A 193 31.90 2.21 -1.06
C ALA A 193 32.44 1.35 -2.22
N MET A 194 31.88 0.15 -2.43
CA MET A 194 32.19 -0.69 -3.59
C MET A 194 31.84 0.04 -4.90
N ILE A 195 30.64 0.61 -4.99
CA ILE A 195 30.18 1.39 -6.15
C ILE A 195 31.12 2.57 -6.42
N ALA A 196 31.44 3.37 -5.40
CA ALA A 196 32.32 4.52 -5.51
C ALA A 196 33.75 4.16 -5.96
N SER A 197 34.22 2.95 -5.64
CA SER A 197 35.54 2.48 -6.06
C SER A 197 35.62 2.13 -7.55
N GLY A 198 34.48 1.92 -8.21
CA GLY A 198 34.38 1.43 -9.59
C GLY A 198 34.76 -0.06 -9.77
N LYS A 199 35.23 -0.74 -8.72
CA LYS A 199 35.58 -2.17 -8.74
C LYS A 199 34.38 -3.00 -8.27
N ILE A 200 33.42 -3.17 -9.16
CA ILE A 200 32.13 -3.78 -8.83
C ILE A 200 32.22 -5.30 -8.83
N ASP A 201 31.98 -5.91 -7.68
CA ASP A 201 31.64 -7.32 -7.56
C ASP A 201 30.12 -7.47 -7.74
N TRP A 202 29.70 -7.74 -8.97
CA TRP A 202 28.28 -7.80 -9.33
C TRP A 202 27.49 -8.88 -8.59
N PRO A 203 27.96 -10.14 -8.47
CA PRO A 203 27.29 -11.14 -7.65
C PRO A 203 27.06 -10.67 -6.21
N THR A 204 28.07 -10.07 -5.59
CA THR A 204 27.99 -9.58 -4.21
C THR A 204 27.02 -8.40 -4.11
N LEU A 205 27.16 -7.37 -4.95
CA LEU A 205 26.30 -6.19 -4.92
C LEU A 205 24.82 -6.54 -5.12
N ILE A 206 24.52 -7.50 -6.00
CA ILE A 206 23.15 -7.95 -6.21
C ILE A 206 22.61 -8.69 -4.99
N ALA A 207 23.39 -9.61 -4.43
CA ALA A 207 22.97 -10.37 -3.25
C ALA A 207 22.76 -9.46 -2.02
N ASP A 208 23.66 -8.49 -1.82
CA ASP A 208 23.55 -7.53 -0.73
C ASP A 208 22.37 -6.58 -0.93
N GLY A 209 22.12 -6.11 -2.16
CA GLY A 209 20.91 -5.34 -2.51
C GLY A 209 19.61 -6.09 -2.23
N GLU A 210 19.52 -7.37 -2.63
CA GLU A 210 18.38 -8.24 -2.31
C GLU A 210 18.22 -8.40 -0.79
N SER A 211 19.32 -8.60 -0.05
CA SER A 211 19.29 -8.74 1.41
C SER A 211 18.88 -7.46 2.12
N ILE A 212 19.38 -6.30 1.70
CA ILE A 212 19.06 -4.99 2.28
C ILE A 212 17.57 -4.71 2.13
N ALA A 213 17.02 -4.94 0.93
CA ALA A 213 15.62 -4.73 0.65
C ALA A 213 14.70 -5.65 1.48
N MET A 214 15.11 -6.91 1.70
CA MET A 214 14.36 -7.83 2.57
C MET A 214 14.42 -7.45 4.06
N LYS A 215 15.55 -6.91 4.52
CA LYS A 215 15.71 -6.47 5.91
C LYS A 215 14.83 -5.26 6.21
N ILE A 216 14.92 -4.19 5.39
CA ILE A 216 14.13 -2.98 5.59
C ILE A 216 12.62 -3.26 5.52
N GLU A 217 12.19 -4.14 4.63
CA GLU A 217 10.80 -4.61 4.52
C GLU A 217 10.30 -5.26 5.83
N ARG A 218 11.18 -5.93 6.57
CA ARG A 218 10.83 -6.69 7.77
C ARG A 218 10.85 -5.83 9.04
N GLU A 219 11.56 -4.70 9.04
CA GLU A 219 11.73 -3.83 10.21
C GLU A 219 10.39 -3.44 10.87
N PRO A 220 9.35 -2.97 10.14
CA PRO A 220 8.06 -2.63 10.78
C PRO A 220 7.46 -3.78 11.58
N ASP A 221 7.59 -5.01 11.10
CA ASP A 221 7.00 -6.21 11.71
C ASP A 221 7.82 -6.73 12.89
N ILE A 222 9.15 -6.60 12.86
CA ILE A 222 10.03 -6.91 13.99
C ILE A 222 9.70 -5.96 15.14
N VAL A 223 9.74 -4.66 14.84
CA VAL A 223 9.56 -3.59 15.80
C VAL A 223 8.15 -3.63 16.42
N ARG A 224 7.12 -4.00 15.65
CA ARG A 224 5.76 -4.22 16.20
C ARG A 224 5.69 -5.42 17.15
N ARG A 225 6.28 -6.56 16.76
CA ARG A 225 6.28 -7.79 17.58
C ARG A 225 7.01 -7.60 18.90
N GLU A 226 8.19 -7.01 18.89
CA GLU A 226 8.97 -6.78 20.12
C GLU A 226 8.22 -5.89 21.11
N ARG A 227 7.53 -4.86 20.62
CA ARG A 227 6.67 -4.01 21.47
C ARG A 227 5.47 -4.75 22.05
N GLU A 228 4.84 -5.62 21.27
CA GLU A 228 3.73 -6.44 21.76
C GLU A 228 4.19 -7.42 22.84
N GLU A 229 5.34 -8.06 22.65
CA GLU A 229 5.93 -8.96 23.65
C GLU A 229 6.30 -8.24 24.95
N PHE A 230 6.90 -7.05 24.86
CA PHE A 230 7.21 -6.23 26.03
C PHE A 230 5.95 -5.82 26.82
N ARG A 231 4.83 -5.61 26.12
CA ARG A 231 3.54 -5.25 26.74
C ARG A 231 2.80 -6.42 27.36
N ARG A 232 3.17 -7.68 27.07
CA ARG A 232 2.52 -8.85 27.68
C ARG A 232 2.92 -8.95 29.16
N PRO A 233 1.96 -9.07 30.10
CA PRO A 233 2.28 -9.32 31.49
C PRO A 233 3.09 -10.62 31.60
N ARG A 234 4.33 -10.56 32.09
CA ARG A 234 5.08 -11.75 32.45
C ARG A 234 4.45 -12.36 33.70
N PHE A 235 3.45 -13.21 33.51
CA PHE A 235 3.04 -14.15 34.55
C PHE A 235 4.21 -15.11 34.76
N ARG A 236 5.01 -14.86 35.81
CA ARG A 236 5.93 -15.87 36.33
C ARG A 236 5.07 -16.89 37.06
N LEU A 237 5.08 -18.13 36.55
CA LEU A 237 4.60 -19.30 37.29
C LEU A 237 5.57 -19.60 38.44
#